data_AF-A0A4D5RK03-F1
#
_entry.id   AF-A0A4D5RK03-F1
#
_cell.length_a   1.000
_cell.length_b   1.000
_cell.length_c   1.000
_cell.angle_alpha   90.00
_cell.angle_beta   90.00
_cell.angle_gamma   90.00
#
_symmetry.space_group_name_H-M   'P 1'
#
loop_
_entity.id
_entity.type
_entity.pdbx_description
1 polymer ?
#
loop_
_entity_poly.entity_id
_entity_poly.type
_entity_poly.pdbx_seq_one_letter_code
_entity_poly.pdbx_strand_id
1 'polypeptide(L)'
;MTLWFEMQLLDELPMVWGTLILVYTLAEVSKPAHTNNYYLMAGLILYGTVITAVYLTIKVPVFHQVAYGFLVAVTFFMSLRLAWQQYFEVWLFAAATLLYLTGFLVWNVDNSFCAELSSARASLPPLVVPFSQFHALWHCFAGYGAYISILYCCQARLSHLKQECRMKLGPVGLEIQVGKSRRPSRPKSQ
;
A
#
# COMPACT_ATOMS: atom_id res chain seq x y z
N MET A 1 21.55 -5.86 7.11
CA MET A 1 21.33 -5.34 5.76
C MET A 1 22.57 -4.58 5.34
N THR A 2 23.06 -4.76 4.12
CA THR A 2 24.19 -3.97 3.60
C THR A 2 23.69 -2.56 3.25
N LEU A 3 24.43 -1.52 3.64
CA LEU A 3 24.16 -0.11 3.31
C LEU A 3 24.55 0.22 1.85
N TRP A 4 24.35 -0.74 0.94
CA TRP A 4 24.70 -0.60 -0.47
C TRP A 4 23.57 0.11 -1.19
N PHE A 5 23.94 1.02 -2.08
CA PHE A 5 22.99 1.82 -2.84
C PHE A 5 22.03 0.92 -3.66
N GLU A 6 22.53 -0.19 -4.20
CA GLU A 6 21.79 -1.17 -4.96
C GLU A 6 20.69 -1.85 -4.12
N MET A 7 20.97 -2.13 -2.85
CA MET A 7 20.00 -2.72 -1.93
C MET A 7 18.96 -1.70 -1.46
N GLN A 8 19.35 -0.44 -1.32
CA GLN A 8 18.43 0.66 -1.05
C GLN A 8 17.46 0.87 -2.23
N LEU A 9 17.95 0.81 -3.47
CA LEU A 9 17.11 0.88 -4.66
C LEU A 9 16.08 -0.26 -4.73
N LEU A 10 16.47 -1.45 -4.28
CA LEU A 10 15.56 -2.62 -4.24
C LEU A 10 14.45 -2.47 -3.18
N ASP A 11 14.64 -1.64 -2.17
CA ASP A 11 13.59 -1.30 -1.21
C ASP A 11 12.70 -0.17 -1.74
N GLU A 12 13.31 0.94 -2.15
CA GLU A 12 12.61 2.19 -2.44
C GLU A 12 11.87 2.21 -3.79
N LEU A 13 12.45 1.65 -4.86
CA LEU A 13 11.80 1.69 -6.18
C LEU A 13 10.53 0.83 -6.23
N PRO A 14 10.50 -0.41 -5.69
CA PRO A 14 9.27 -1.20 -5.66
C PRO A 14 8.12 -0.53 -4.91
N MET A 15 8.40 0.31 -3.90
CA MET A 15 7.35 1.07 -3.21
C MET A 15 6.60 2.01 -4.18
N VAL A 16 7.32 2.71 -5.06
CA VAL A 16 6.75 3.59 -6.08
C VAL A 16 5.90 2.78 -7.07
N TRP A 17 6.49 1.73 -7.64
CA TRP A 17 5.81 0.90 -8.65
C TRP A 17 4.57 0.18 -8.09
N GLY A 18 4.65 -0.36 -6.87
CA GLY A 18 3.51 -0.98 -6.20
C GLY A 18 2.38 0.02 -5.95
N THR A 19 2.72 1.25 -5.58
CA THR A 19 1.71 2.30 -5.35
C THR A 19 1.08 2.78 -6.64
N LEU A 20 1.83 2.83 -7.76
CA LEU A 20 1.26 3.14 -9.08
C LEU A 20 0.20 2.12 -9.50
N ILE A 21 0.44 0.83 -9.24
CA ILE A 21 -0.56 -0.22 -9.46
C ILE A 21 -1.79 0.04 -8.60
N LEU A 22 -1.61 0.36 -7.32
CA LEU A 22 -2.72 0.67 -6.42
C LEU A 22 -3.53 1.88 -6.90
N VAL A 23 -2.87 2.97 -7.32
CA VAL A 23 -3.51 4.16 -7.90
C VAL A 23 -4.34 3.79 -9.14
N TYR A 24 -3.79 2.98 -10.04
CA TYR A 24 -4.54 2.50 -11.21
C TYR A 24 -5.78 1.70 -10.79
N THR A 25 -5.62 0.76 -9.85
CA THR A 25 -6.75 -0.06 -9.39
C THR A 25 -7.84 0.79 -8.76
N LEU A 26 -7.50 1.75 -7.89
CA LEU A 26 -8.44 2.67 -7.25
C LEU A 26 -9.18 3.56 -8.27
N ALA A 27 -8.48 4.03 -9.31
CA ALA A 27 -9.07 4.85 -10.37
C ALA A 27 -10.10 4.09 -11.20
N GLU A 28 -9.84 2.79 -11.43
CA GLU A 28 -10.69 1.93 -12.27
C GLU A 28 -11.79 1.21 -11.46
N VAL A 29 -11.85 1.34 -10.13
CA VAL A 29 -12.86 0.68 -9.27
C VAL A 29 -14.28 0.91 -9.78
N SER A 30 -14.61 2.16 -10.13
CA SER A 30 -15.97 2.57 -10.52
C SER A 30 -16.32 2.32 -12.00
N LYS A 31 -15.40 1.71 -12.79
CA LYS A 31 -15.64 1.47 -14.22
C LYS A 31 -16.21 0.09 -14.50
N PRO A 32 -16.98 -0.09 -15.60
CA PRO A 32 -17.49 -1.40 -16.00
C PRO A 32 -16.38 -2.44 -16.14
N ALA A 33 -16.72 -3.71 -15.89
CA ALA A 33 -15.81 -4.82 -16.15
C ALA A 33 -15.37 -4.82 -17.64
N HIS A 34 -14.13 -5.25 -17.89
CA HIS A 34 -13.53 -5.31 -19.24
C HIS A 34 -13.31 -3.96 -19.94
N THR A 35 -13.36 -2.85 -19.21
CA THR A 35 -12.91 -1.54 -19.71
C THR A 35 -11.56 -1.22 -19.09
N ASN A 36 -10.58 -0.85 -19.93
CA ASN A 36 -9.22 -0.52 -19.49
C ASN A 36 -8.89 0.91 -19.91
N ASN A 37 -8.31 1.68 -19.01
CA ASN A 37 -7.87 3.04 -19.29
C ASN A 37 -6.39 3.08 -19.70
N TYR A 38 -6.14 2.86 -21.00
CA TYR A 38 -4.78 2.86 -21.55
C TYR A 38 -4.05 4.21 -21.36
N TYR A 39 -4.76 5.34 -21.37
CA TYR A 39 -4.16 6.66 -21.14
C TYR A 39 -3.63 6.81 -19.71
N LEU A 40 -4.43 6.40 -18.71
CA LEU A 40 -3.99 6.40 -17.31
C LEU A 40 -2.83 5.43 -17.10
N MET A 41 -2.92 4.23 -17.67
CA MET A 41 -1.84 3.23 -17.58
C MET A 41 -0.53 3.78 -18.16
N ALA A 42 -0.57 4.38 -19.36
CA ALA A 42 0.60 4.98 -19.98
C ALA A 42 1.16 6.15 -19.15
N GLY A 43 0.30 7.00 -18.59
CA GLY A 43 0.70 8.10 -17.71
C GLY A 43 1.40 7.63 -16.43
N LEU A 44 0.90 6.56 -15.80
CA LEU A 44 1.51 5.99 -14.59
C LEU A 44 2.85 5.31 -14.89
N ILE A 45 2.95 4.58 -16.01
CA ILE A 45 4.22 3.99 -16.47
C ILE A 45 5.25 5.09 -16.74
N LEU A 46 4.85 6.16 -17.42
CA LEU A 46 5.73 7.30 -17.69
C LEU A 46 6.20 7.93 -16.37
N TYR A 47 5.30 8.16 -15.41
CA TYR A 47 5.65 8.67 -14.09
C TYR A 47 6.67 7.78 -13.37
N GLY A 48 6.40 6.47 -13.26
CA GLY A 48 7.31 5.53 -12.60
C GLY A 48 8.68 5.45 -13.26
N THR A 49 8.72 5.52 -14.59
CA THR A 49 9.96 5.52 -15.37
C THR A 49 10.77 6.81 -15.14
N VAL A 50 10.13 7.97 -15.15
CA VAL A 50 10.78 9.27 -14.89
C VAL A 50 11.34 9.32 -13.48
N ILE A 51 10.57 8.94 -12.46
CA ILE A 51 11.05 8.90 -11.07
C ILE A 51 12.24 7.95 -10.95
N THR A 52 12.16 6.76 -11.53
CA THR A 52 13.26 5.78 -11.50
C THR A 52 14.52 6.35 -12.17
N ALA A 53 14.40 6.92 -13.37
CA ALA A 53 15.54 7.46 -14.11
C ALA A 53 16.21 8.63 -13.38
N VAL A 54 15.41 9.57 -12.87
CA VAL A 54 15.91 10.72 -12.11
C VAL A 54 16.56 10.27 -10.79
N TYR A 55 15.97 9.27 -10.12
CA TYR A 55 16.52 8.79 -8.86
C TYR A 55 17.87 8.10 -9.02
N LEU A 56 18.05 7.32 -10.11
CA LEU A 56 19.32 6.68 -10.44
C LEU A 56 20.44 7.67 -10.77
N THR A 57 20.12 8.87 -11.28
CA THR A 57 21.11 9.90 -11.63
C THR A 57 21.46 10.81 -10.46
N ILE A 58 20.45 11.35 -9.76
CA ILE A 58 20.63 12.34 -8.70
C ILE A 58 21.00 11.70 -7.37
N LYS A 59 20.50 10.48 -7.08
CA LYS A 59 20.79 9.70 -5.86
C LYS A 59 20.50 10.45 -4.54
N VAL A 60 19.53 11.37 -4.55
CA VAL A 60 19.11 12.12 -3.37
C VAL A 60 17.87 11.47 -2.77
N PRO A 61 17.92 10.90 -1.55
CA PRO A 61 16.80 10.14 -0.97
C PRO A 61 15.55 11.01 -0.73
N VAL A 62 15.74 12.30 -0.46
CA VAL A 62 14.63 13.25 -0.28
C VAL A 62 13.77 13.37 -1.55
N PHE A 63 14.36 13.25 -2.74
CA PHE A 63 13.60 13.26 -3.99
C PHE A 63 12.62 12.09 -4.05
N HIS A 64 13.08 10.88 -3.72
CA HIS A 64 12.22 9.70 -3.66
C HIS A 64 11.12 9.88 -2.61
N GLN A 65 11.45 10.34 -1.41
CA GLN A 65 10.49 10.54 -0.32
C GLN A 65 9.36 11.49 -0.71
N VAL A 66 9.68 12.60 -1.38
CA VAL A 66 8.68 13.58 -1.84
C VAL A 66 7.81 12.98 -2.95
N ALA A 67 8.42 12.33 -3.95
CA ALA A 67 7.69 11.69 -5.05
C ALA A 67 6.76 10.58 -4.54
N TYR A 68 7.25 9.75 -3.64
CA TYR A 68 6.48 8.68 -3.02
C TYR A 68 5.36 9.24 -2.11
N GLY A 69 5.67 10.24 -1.29
CA GLY A 69 4.68 10.91 -0.43
C GLY A 69 3.52 11.52 -1.23
N PHE A 70 3.79 12.06 -2.42
CA PHE A 70 2.75 12.51 -3.34
C PHE A 70 1.84 11.35 -3.79
N LEU A 71 2.39 10.20 -4.18
CA LEU A 71 1.59 9.02 -4.54
C LEU A 71 0.75 8.49 -3.39
N VAL A 72 1.30 8.47 -2.18
CA VAL A 72 0.57 8.08 -0.96
C VAL A 72 -0.60 9.05 -0.72
N ALA A 73 -0.39 10.36 -0.86
CA ALA A 73 -1.45 11.36 -0.71
C ALA A 73 -2.57 11.14 -1.75
N VAL A 74 -2.23 10.93 -3.03
CA VAL A 74 -3.20 10.62 -4.08
C VAL A 74 -4.01 9.38 -3.73
N THR A 75 -3.34 8.30 -3.33
CA THR A 75 -3.96 7.04 -2.91
C THR A 75 -4.91 7.24 -1.73
N PHE A 76 -4.49 8.03 -0.73
CA PHE A 76 -5.29 8.36 0.45
C PHE A 76 -6.57 9.12 0.07
N PHE A 77 -6.48 10.18 -0.73
CA PHE A 77 -7.66 10.96 -1.13
C PHE A 77 -8.63 10.15 -2.00
N MET A 78 -8.12 9.29 -2.89
CA MET A 78 -8.96 8.38 -3.68
C MET A 78 -9.67 7.36 -2.79
N SER A 79 -8.96 6.79 -1.82
CA SER A 79 -9.52 5.84 -0.85
C SER A 79 -10.56 6.51 0.05
N LEU A 80 -10.30 7.74 0.50
CA LEU A 80 -11.23 8.54 1.29
C LEU A 80 -12.53 8.81 0.53
N ARG A 81 -12.45 9.17 -0.76
CA ARG A 81 -13.62 9.33 -1.61
C ARG A 81 -14.46 8.06 -1.68
N LEU A 82 -13.83 6.90 -1.87
CA LEU A 82 -14.52 5.60 -1.92
C LEU A 82 -15.10 5.21 -0.54
N ALA A 83 -14.41 5.54 0.55
CA ALA A 83 -14.90 5.34 1.92
C ALA A 83 -16.16 6.16 2.19
N TRP A 84 -16.19 7.43 1.76
CA TRP A 84 -17.40 8.27 1.88
C TRP A 84 -18.59 7.71 1.10
N GLN A 85 -18.33 7.08 -0.04
CA GLN A 85 -19.35 6.41 -0.84
C GLN A 85 -19.71 5.01 -0.31
N GLN A 86 -19.13 4.57 0.82
CA GLN A 86 -19.40 3.29 1.47
C GLN A 86 -19.18 2.07 0.55
N TYR A 87 -18.16 2.13 -0.32
CA TYR A 87 -17.81 1.00 -1.21
C TYR A 87 -17.17 -0.18 -0.47
N PHE A 88 -16.63 0.05 0.73
CA PHE A 88 -15.98 -0.94 1.57
C PHE A 88 -16.17 -0.59 3.05
N GLU A 89 -15.75 -1.48 3.94
CA GLU A 89 -15.86 -1.26 5.38
C GLU A 89 -14.86 -0.18 5.85
N VAL A 90 -15.37 0.98 6.27
CA VAL A 90 -14.55 2.16 6.61
C VAL A 90 -13.52 1.88 7.71
N TRP A 91 -13.78 0.93 8.61
CA TRP A 91 -12.82 0.55 9.65
C TRP A 91 -11.53 -0.05 9.06
N LEU A 92 -11.59 -0.74 7.91
CA LEU A 92 -10.40 -1.27 7.23
C LEU A 92 -9.51 -0.12 6.74
N PHE A 93 -10.12 0.91 6.16
CA PHE A 93 -9.39 2.10 5.73
C PHE A 93 -8.79 2.87 6.91
N ALA A 94 -9.55 3.00 8.01
CA ALA A 94 -9.03 3.61 9.24
C ALA A 94 -7.85 2.79 9.80
N ALA A 95 -7.98 1.47 9.88
CA ALA A 95 -6.91 0.58 10.35
C ALA A 95 -5.65 0.67 9.46
N ALA A 96 -5.81 0.60 8.13
CA ALA A 96 -4.71 0.75 7.17
C ALA A 96 -4.00 2.09 7.33
N THR A 97 -4.78 3.18 7.42
CA THR A 97 -4.24 4.54 7.60
C THR A 97 -3.49 4.68 8.92
N LEU A 98 -4.07 4.20 10.03
CA LEU A 98 -3.44 4.29 11.35
C LEU A 98 -2.14 3.48 11.42
N LEU A 99 -2.12 2.28 10.87
CA LEU A 99 -0.89 1.46 10.79
C LEU A 99 0.18 2.16 9.96
N TYR A 100 -0.18 2.67 8.79
CA TYR A 100 0.77 3.34 7.92
C TYR A 100 1.33 4.63 8.56
N LEU A 101 0.48 5.44 9.18
CA LEU A 101 0.90 6.63 9.94
C LEU A 101 1.78 6.26 11.13
N THR A 102 1.43 5.21 11.87
CA THR A 102 2.26 4.73 13.00
C THR A 102 3.64 4.32 12.50
N GLY A 103 3.70 3.56 11.42
CA GLY A 103 4.95 3.23 10.77
C GLY A 103 5.74 4.50 10.41
N PHE A 104 5.09 5.48 9.77
CA PHE A 104 5.76 6.68 9.31
C PHE A 104 6.35 7.49 10.47
N LEU A 105 5.63 7.55 11.59
CA LEU A 105 6.14 8.16 12.82
C LEU A 105 7.36 7.40 13.35
N VAL A 106 7.29 6.07 13.41
CA VAL A 106 8.42 5.21 13.85
C VAL A 106 9.64 5.41 12.95
N TRP A 107 9.45 5.52 11.63
CA TRP A 107 10.51 5.81 10.67
C TRP A 107 11.16 7.19 10.88
N ASN A 108 10.36 8.23 11.18
CA ASN A 108 10.89 9.56 11.49
C ASN A 108 11.68 9.59 12.80
N VAL A 109 11.24 8.83 13.81
CA VAL A 109 11.97 8.66 15.08
C VAL A 109 13.30 7.95 14.83
N ASP A 110 13.31 6.89 14.02
CA ASP A 110 14.54 6.17 13.65
C ASP A 110 15.55 7.09 12.95
N ASN A 111 15.10 7.91 12.00
CA ASN A 111 15.96 8.88 11.30
C ASN A 111 16.50 9.99 12.22
N SER A 112 15.68 10.49 13.15
CA SER A 112 16.04 11.63 14.00
C SER A 112 16.92 11.24 15.20
N PHE A 113 16.71 10.04 15.76
CA PHE A 113 17.37 9.57 16.98
C PHE A 113 18.27 8.35 16.72
N CYS A 114 18.84 8.25 15.51
CA CYS A 114 19.61 7.08 15.08
C CYS A 114 20.82 6.79 15.99
N ALA A 115 21.52 7.83 16.45
CA ALA A 115 22.69 7.68 17.31
C ALA A 115 22.32 7.16 18.71
N GLU A 116 21.26 7.73 19.29
CA GLU A 116 20.74 7.39 20.61
C GLU A 116 20.17 5.96 20.60
N LEU A 117 19.37 5.61 19.59
CA LEU A 117 18.83 4.27 19.43
C LEU A 117 19.94 3.23 19.21
N SER A 118 20.97 3.57 18.45
CA SER A 118 22.12 2.69 18.24
C SER A 118 22.94 2.48 19.51
N SER A 119 23.16 3.54 20.29
CA SER A 119 23.83 3.46 21.59
C SER A 119 23.01 2.64 22.59
N ALA A 120 21.70 2.89 22.69
CA ALA A 120 20.80 2.12 23.56
C ALA A 120 20.82 0.63 23.22
N ARG A 121 20.83 0.28 21.93
CA ARG A 121 20.89 -1.13 21.46
C ARG A 121 22.17 -1.86 21.87
N ALA A 122 23.29 -1.16 22.01
CA ALA A 122 24.55 -1.78 22.44
C ALA A 122 24.47 -2.36 23.87
N SER A 123 23.52 -1.87 24.68
CA SER A 123 23.30 -2.33 26.07
C SER A 123 22.21 -3.41 26.20
N LEU A 124 21.52 -3.75 25.10
CA LEU A 124 20.38 -4.67 25.14
C LEU A 124 20.79 -6.15 24.97
N PRO A 125 20.08 -7.09 25.61
CA PRO A 125 20.25 -8.52 25.36
C PRO A 125 20.03 -8.88 23.88
N PRO A 126 20.81 -9.82 23.29
CA PRO A 126 20.71 -10.16 21.86
C PRO A 126 19.29 -10.53 21.39
N LEU A 127 18.47 -11.12 22.26
CA LEU A 127 17.10 -11.54 21.93
C LEU A 127 16.14 -10.37 21.68
N VAL A 128 16.35 -9.22 22.29
CA VAL A 128 15.45 -8.05 22.17
C VAL A 128 15.91 -7.06 21.10
N VAL A 129 17.17 -7.16 20.64
CA VAL A 129 17.75 -6.30 19.61
C VAL A 129 16.90 -6.26 18.33
N PRO A 130 16.37 -7.38 17.79
CA PRO A 130 15.54 -7.34 16.58
C PRO A 130 14.27 -6.49 16.74
N PHE A 131 13.63 -6.52 17.92
CA PHE A 131 12.40 -5.77 18.19
C PHE A 131 12.65 -4.28 18.44
N SER A 132 13.90 -3.90 18.72
CA SER A 132 14.33 -2.50 18.86
C SER A 132 14.72 -1.83 17.53
N GLN A 133 14.62 -2.53 16.40
CA GLN A 133 14.90 -1.98 15.07
C GLN A 133 13.70 -1.20 14.55
N PHE A 134 13.69 0.12 14.73
CA PHE A 134 12.54 0.95 14.35
C PHE A 134 12.33 0.96 12.84
N HIS A 135 13.41 0.93 12.04
CA HIS A 135 13.30 0.72 10.60
C HIS A 135 12.60 -0.61 10.23
N ALA A 136 12.82 -1.70 10.98
CA ALA A 136 12.12 -2.96 10.74
C ALA A 136 10.64 -2.85 11.15
N LEU A 137 10.34 -2.18 12.26
CA LEU A 137 8.97 -1.91 12.68
C LEU A 137 8.20 -1.07 11.66
N TRP A 138 8.84 -0.06 11.05
CA TRP A 138 8.29 0.70 9.93
C TRP A 138 7.79 -0.23 8.82
N HIS A 139 8.64 -1.15 8.36
CA HIS A 139 8.28 -2.11 7.32
C HIS A 139 7.13 -3.03 7.72
N CYS A 140 7.08 -3.48 8.98
CA CYS A 140 5.95 -4.27 9.49
C CYS A 140 4.63 -3.48 9.44
N PHE A 141 4.64 -2.23 9.92
CA PHE A 141 3.44 -1.40 9.97
C PHE A 141 2.99 -0.94 8.57
N ALA A 142 3.92 -0.44 7.75
CA ALA A 142 3.63 -0.01 6.38
C ALA A 142 3.20 -1.19 5.50
N GLY A 143 3.87 -2.35 5.64
CA GLY A 143 3.54 -3.57 4.92
C GLY A 143 2.15 -4.10 5.26
N TYR A 144 1.80 -4.18 6.55
CA TYR A 144 0.45 -4.62 6.95
C TYR A 144 -0.62 -3.59 6.61
N GLY A 145 -0.32 -2.29 6.72
CA GLY A 145 -1.20 -1.22 6.25
C GLY A 145 -1.49 -1.34 4.75
N ALA A 146 -0.45 -1.52 3.93
CA ALA A 146 -0.59 -1.73 2.49
C ALA A 146 -1.38 -3.01 2.13
N TYR A 147 -1.18 -4.09 2.90
CA TYR A 147 -1.96 -5.32 2.77
C TYR A 147 -3.46 -5.07 2.99
N ILE A 148 -3.84 -4.39 4.08
CA ILE A 148 -5.24 -4.01 4.31
C ILE A 148 -5.74 -3.08 3.20
N SER A 149 -4.89 -2.21 2.66
CA SER A 149 -5.25 -1.35 1.53
C SER A 149 -5.64 -2.10 0.27
N ILE A 150 -4.91 -3.17 -0.03
CA ILE A 150 -5.26 -4.06 -1.13
C ILE A 150 -6.60 -4.75 -0.85
N LEU A 151 -6.84 -5.21 0.38
CA LEU A 151 -8.09 -5.89 0.76
C LEU A 151 -9.32 -4.98 0.61
N TYR A 152 -9.27 -3.75 1.12
CA TYR A 152 -10.41 -2.84 0.96
C TYR A 152 -10.57 -2.41 -0.51
N CYS A 153 -9.50 -2.34 -1.31
CA CYS A 153 -9.60 -2.07 -2.74
C CYS A 153 -10.31 -3.21 -3.48
N CYS A 154 -10.00 -4.46 -3.13
CA CYS A 154 -10.73 -5.63 -3.62
C CYS A 154 -12.21 -5.59 -3.20
N GLN A 155 -12.49 -5.25 -1.94
CA GLN A 155 -13.86 -5.09 -1.44
C GLN A 155 -14.62 -4.00 -2.23
N ALA A 156 -13.98 -2.85 -2.48
CA ALA A 156 -14.53 -1.76 -3.27
C ALA A 156 -14.93 -2.23 -4.68
N ARG A 157 -14.06 -3.00 -5.32
CA ARG A 157 -14.30 -3.55 -6.66
C ARG A 157 -15.46 -4.55 -6.66
N LEU A 158 -15.49 -5.47 -5.69
CA LEU A 158 -16.57 -6.46 -5.56
C LEU A 158 -17.92 -5.79 -5.29
N SER A 159 -17.92 -4.75 -4.44
CA SER A 159 -19.10 -3.92 -4.17
C SER A 159 -19.61 -3.24 -5.44
N HIS A 160 -18.71 -2.65 -6.24
CA HIS A 160 -19.09 -2.08 -7.54
C HIS A 160 -19.67 -3.12 -8.51
N LEU A 161 -19.13 -4.34 -8.53
CA LEU A 161 -19.64 -5.46 -9.33
C LEU A 161 -20.90 -6.12 -8.76
N LYS A 162 -21.47 -5.60 -7.66
CA LYS A 162 -22.63 -6.15 -6.94
C LYS A 162 -22.42 -7.60 -6.51
N GLN A 163 -21.18 -7.96 -6.17
CA GLN A 163 -20.84 -9.26 -5.62
C GLN A 163 -20.75 -9.17 -4.10
N GLU A 164 -21.42 -10.10 -3.42
CA GLU A 164 -21.30 -10.19 -1.96
C GLU A 164 -19.89 -10.61 -1.58
N CYS A 165 -19.32 -9.93 -0.60
CA CYS A 165 -18.03 -10.28 -0.01
C CYS A 165 -18.07 -10.06 1.50
N ARG A 166 -17.26 -10.83 2.23
CA ARG A 166 -17.09 -10.69 3.67
C ARG A 166 -15.63 -10.85 4.05
N MET A 167 -15.17 -10.06 5.00
CA MET A 167 -13.86 -10.24 5.61
C MET A 167 -13.89 -11.40 6.61
N LYS A 168 -12.85 -12.22 6.59
CA LYS A 168 -12.64 -13.32 7.55
C LYS A 168 -11.23 -13.29 8.08
N LEU A 169 -11.04 -13.74 9.32
CA LEU A 169 -9.70 -13.96 9.85
C LEU A 169 -9.27 -15.38 9.49
N GLY A 170 -8.30 -15.49 8.59
CA GLY A 170 -7.63 -16.73 8.20
C GLY A 170 -6.37 -17.00 9.04
N PRO A 171 -5.67 -18.11 8.76
CA PRO A 171 -4.47 -18.52 9.51
C PRO A 171 -3.29 -17.56 9.33
N VAL A 172 -3.24 -16.79 8.24
CA VAL A 172 -2.14 -15.86 7.91
C VAL A 172 -2.57 -14.38 8.05
N GLY A 173 -3.85 -14.09 8.31
CA GLY A 173 -4.34 -12.72 8.45
C GLY A 173 -5.77 -12.52 7.95
N LEU A 174 -6.11 -11.30 7.57
CA LEU A 174 -7.43 -10.93 7.06
C LEU A 174 -7.61 -11.37 5.60
N GLU A 175 -8.58 -12.21 5.33
CA GLU A 175 -8.89 -12.71 3.99
C GLU A 175 -10.25 -12.22 3.52
N ILE A 176 -10.37 -12.02 2.20
CA ILE A 176 -11.65 -11.67 1.58
C ILE A 176 -12.33 -12.93 1.06
N GLN A 177 -13.51 -13.24 1.61
CA GLN A 177 -14.34 -14.32 1.11
C GLN A 177 -15.37 -13.76 0.12
N VAL A 178 -15.30 -14.21 -1.13
CA VAL A 178 -16.27 -13.87 -2.18
C VAL A 178 -17.48 -14.81 -2.07
N GLY A 179 -18.68 -14.24 -1.98
CA GLY A 179 -19.94 -14.99 -2.01
C GLY A 179 -20.21 -15.59 -3.39
N LYS A 180 -21.12 -16.57 -3.47
CA LYS A 180 -21.53 -17.14 -4.77
C LYS A 180 -22.15 -16.03 -5.63
N SER A 181 -21.57 -15.78 -6.80
CA SER A 181 -22.10 -14.86 -7.81
C SER A 181 -23.58 -15.20 -8.08
N ARG A 182 -24.49 -14.24 -7.88
CA ARG A 182 -25.84 -14.29 -8.48
C ARG A 182 -25.66 -14.14 -10.00
N ARG A 183 -25.35 -15.22 -10.71
CA ARG A 183 -25.49 -15.23 -12.16
C ARG A 183 -26.96 -14.92 -12.48
N PRO A 184 -27.27 -13.97 -13.38
CA PRO A 184 -28.62 -13.84 -13.88
C PRO A 184 -29.01 -15.18 -14.50
N SER A 185 -30.11 -15.76 -14.02
CA SER A 185 -30.69 -16.98 -14.57
C SER A 185 -30.86 -16.77 -16.07
N ARG A 186 -30.20 -17.61 -16.89
CA ARG A 186 -30.48 -17.69 -18.33
C ARG A 186 -32.00 -17.85 -18.47
N PRO A 187 -32.69 -17.04 -19.29
CA PRO A 187 -34.09 -17.30 -19.58
C PRO A 187 -34.18 -18.71 -20.17
N LYS A 188 -35.03 -19.54 -19.58
CA LYS A 188 -35.37 -20.84 -20.17
C LYS A 188 -35.97 -20.55 -21.53
N SER A 189 -35.28 -20.90 -22.61
CA SER A 189 -35.90 -21.01 -23.93
C SER A 189 -37.00 -22.05 -23.81
N GLN A 190 -38.24 -21.61 -23.90
CA GLN A 190 -39.38 -22.47 -24.24
C GLN A 190 -39.31 -22.81 -25.72
#